data_AF-A0A1Q2D6H2-F1
#
_entry.id   AF-A0A1Q2D6H2-F1
#
_cell.length_a   1.000
_cell.length_b   1.000
_cell.length_c   1.000
_cell.angle_alpha   90.00
_cell.angle_beta   90.00
_cell.angle_gamma   90.00
#
_symmetry.space_group_name_H-M   'P 1'
#
loop_
_entity.id
_entity.type
_entity.pdbx_description
1 polymer ?
#
loop_
_entity_poly.entity_id
_entity_poly.type
_entity_poly.pdbx_seq_one_letter_code
_entity_poly.pdbx_strand_id
1 'polypeptide(L)'
;MFFILSTLLIFIVSIKIASLIGAILLATFFKLKQRIQGLSDQEWGHYFDSMDTYGLLLRMYIAYFVALTGVAIFNTFLFWHGFFGYGIALILAGLFYTYSRYKQNKDKIRQLFNKKS
;
A
#
# COMPACT_ATOMS: atom_id res chain seq x y z
N MET A 1 -0.51 -30.82 2.05
CA MET A 1 -0.35 -29.95 3.24
C MET A 1 0.82 -28.97 3.08
N PHE A 2 2.03 -29.43 2.72
CA PHE A 2 3.18 -28.56 2.48
C PHE A 2 2.93 -27.47 1.41
N PHE A 3 2.34 -27.85 0.27
CA PHE A 3 1.99 -26.89 -0.80
C PHE A 3 1.09 -25.74 -0.33
N ILE A 4 0.08 -26.04 0.50
CA ILE A 4 -0.87 -25.06 1.03
C ILE A 4 -0.16 -24.13 2.01
N LEU A 5 0.66 -24.67 2.91
CA LEU A 5 1.46 -23.90 3.88
C LEU A 5 2.45 -22.97 3.18
N SER A 6 3.19 -23.48 2.18
CA SER A 6 4.13 -22.68 1.39
C SER A 6 3.42 -21.57 0.64
N THR A 7 2.27 -21.85 0.04
CA THR A 7 1.46 -20.83 -0.64
C THR A 7 1.00 -19.75 0.34
N LEU A 8 0.49 -20.13 1.51
CA LEU A 8 0.08 -19.18 2.53
C LEU A 8 1.25 -18.30 3.02
N LEU A 9 2.44 -18.89 3.20
CA LEU A 9 3.63 -18.16 3.58
C LEU A 9 4.02 -17.15 2.50
N ILE A 10 4.00 -17.55 1.23
CA ILE A 10 4.26 -16.66 0.10
C ILE A 10 3.24 -15.51 0.09
N PHE A 11 1.95 -15.76 0.36
CA PHE A 11 0.94 -14.70 0.46
C PHE A 11 1.27 -13.68 1.54
N ILE A 12 1.56 -14.15 2.76
CA ILE A 12 1.87 -13.29 3.90
C ILE A 12 3.10 -12.43 3.59
N VAL A 13 4.17 -13.07 3.12
CA VAL A 13 5.42 -12.38 2.78
C VAL A 13 5.19 -11.36 1.66
N SER A 14 4.44 -11.73 0.62
CA SER A 14 4.15 -10.84 -0.51
C SER A 14 3.36 -9.61 -0.10
N ILE A 15 2.34 -9.76 0.76
CA ILE A 15 1.56 -8.65 1.31
C ILE A 15 2.44 -7.72 2.15
N LYS A 16 3.35 -8.26 2.95
CA LYS A 16 4.28 -7.46 3.77
C LYS A 16 5.31 -6.73 2.91
N ILE A 17 5.89 -7.41 1.92
CA ILE A 17 6.83 -6.81 0.95
C ILE A 17 6.11 -5.69 0.18
N ALA A 18 4.89 -5.92 -0.30
CA ALA A 18 4.10 -4.91 -0.97
C ALA A 18 3.81 -3.69 -0.07
N SER A 19 3.58 -3.90 1.23
CA SER A 19 3.42 -2.81 2.19
C SER A 19 4.69 -1.95 2.30
N LEU A 20 5.86 -2.59 2.37
CA LEU A 20 7.15 -1.90 2.41
C LEU A 20 7.44 -1.15 1.10
N ILE A 21 7.29 -1.83 -0.04
CA ILE A 21 7.50 -1.23 -1.36
C ILE A 21 6.53 -0.07 -1.59
N GLY A 22 5.26 -0.23 -1.20
CA GLY A 22 4.25 0.83 -1.30
C GLY A 22 4.63 2.07 -0.48
N ALA A 23 5.15 1.89 0.74
CA ALA A 23 5.64 3.01 1.55
C ALA A 23 6.85 3.72 0.90
N ILE A 24 7.79 2.96 0.35
CA ILE A 24 8.96 3.50 -0.37
C ILE A 24 8.52 4.26 -1.62
N LEU A 25 7.59 3.70 -2.41
CA LEU A 25 7.03 4.34 -3.60
C LEU A 25 6.36 5.66 -3.25
N LEU A 26 5.55 5.67 -2.18
CA LEU A 26 4.85 6.88 -1.74
C LEU A 26 5.84 7.95 -1.26
N ALA A 27 6.84 7.57 -0.46
CA ALA A 27 7.88 8.48 0.01
C ALA A 27 8.70 9.06 -1.17
N THR A 28 9.03 8.22 -2.14
CA THR A 28 9.75 8.64 -3.35
C THR A 28 8.91 9.59 -4.20
N PHE A 29 7.62 9.28 -4.38
CA PHE A 29 6.68 10.16 -5.07
C PHE A 29 6.60 11.54 -4.40
N PHE A 30 6.52 11.56 -3.07
CA PHE A 30 6.51 12.81 -2.31
C PHE A 30 7.80 13.62 -2.46
N LYS A 31 8.97 12.98 -2.32
CA LYS A 31 10.26 13.65 -2.55
C LYS A 31 10.40 14.18 -3.99
N LEU A 32 9.97 13.40 -4.97
CA LEU A 32 10.01 13.81 -6.37
C LEU A 32 9.09 15.01 -6.61
N LYS A 33 7.89 15.00 -6.04
CA LYS A 33 6.96 16.12 -6.12
C LYS A 33 7.53 17.38 -5.49
N GLN A 34 8.10 17.28 -4.28
CA GLN A 34 8.76 18.41 -3.61
C GLN A 34 9.84 19.02 -4.51
N ARG A 35 10.70 18.16 -5.10
CA ARG A 35 11.78 18.58 -5.99
C ARG A 35 11.29 19.24 -7.28
N ILE A 36 10.28 18.66 -7.94
CA ILE A 36 9.71 19.19 -9.19
C ILE A 36 9.06 20.56 -8.95
N GLN A 37 8.43 20.74 -7.80
CA GLN A 37 7.77 21.99 -7.44
C GLN A 37 8.72 23.04 -6.84
N GLY A 38 9.99 22.69 -6.61
CA GLY A 38 10.99 23.60 -6.05
C GLY A 38 10.65 24.10 -4.64
N LEU A 39 9.84 23.35 -3.88
CA LEU A 39 9.33 23.78 -2.58
C LEU A 39 10.43 23.75 -1.51
N SER A 40 10.54 24.83 -0.75
CA SER A 40 11.33 24.85 0.49
C SER A 40 10.72 23.92 1.55
N ASP A 41 11.50 23.56 2.57
CA ASP A 41 11.02 22.67 3.64
C ASP A 41 9.82 23.26 4.41
N GLN A 42 9.75 24.59 4.53
CA GLN A 42 8.60 25.27 5.15
C GLN A 42 7.33 25.18 4.30
N GLU A 43 7.44 25.44 2.99
CA GLU A 43 6.30 25.30 2.07
C GLU A 43 5.85 23.85 1.93
N TRP A 44 6.79 22.92 2.03
CA TRP A 44 6.51 21.48 2.02
C TRP A 44 5.79 21.01 3.29
N GLY A 45 6.18 21.53 4.46
CA GLY A 45 5.46 21.33 5.71
C GLY A 45 4.01 21.82 5.60
N HIS A 46 3.82 23.05 5.09
CA HIS A 46 2.49 23.62 4.88
C HIS A 46 1.64 22.79 3.89
N TYR A 47 2.25 22.22 2.84
CA TYR A 47 1.57 21.32 1.93
C TYR A 47 1.05 20.03 2.61
N PHE A 48 1.80 19.45 3.55
CA PHE A 48 1.32 18.30 4.33
C PHE A 48 0.29 18.68 5.39
N ASP A 49 0.42 19.86 5.99
CA ASP A 49 -0.54 20.37 6.97
C ASP A 49 -1.90 20.66 6.31
N SER A 50 -1.89 21.23 5.11
CA SER A 50 -3.08 21.44 4.29
C SER A 50 -3.60 20.16 3.61
N MET A 51 -2.84 19.05 3.63
CA MET A 51 -3.27 17.80 3.04
C MET A 51 -4.36 17.14 3.90
N ASP A 52 -5.51 16.90 3.26
CA ASP A 52 -6.58 16.12 3.87
C ASP A 52 -6.12 14.68 4.13
N THR A 53 -6.43 14.19 5.33
CA THR A 53 -6.14 12.83 5.78
C THR A 53 -6.74 11.80 4.82
N TYR A 54 -7.84 12.12 4.11
CA TYR A 54 -8.51 11.18 3.19
C TYR A 54 -7.67 11.03 1.93
N GLY A 55 -7.21 12.17 1.39
CA GLY A 55 -6.29 12.20 0.26
C GLY A 55 -5.00 11.46 0.55
N LEU A 56 -4.46 11.56 1.76
CA LEU A 56 -3.27 10.81 2.17
C LEU A 56 -3.54 9.30 2.23
N LEU A 57 -4.63 8.86 2.87
CA LEU A 57 -4.99 7.44 2.93
C LEU A 57 -5.22 6.84 1.54
N LEU A 58 -5.89 7.57 0.66
CA LEU A 58 -6.12 7.12 -0.71
C LEU A 58 -4.78 6.90 -1.44
N ARG A 59 -3.84 7.84 -1.34
CA ARG A 59 -2.50 7.70 -1.93
C ARG A 59 -1.72 6.53 -1.34
N MET A 60 -1.85 6.28 -0.03
CA MET A 60 -1.28 5.10 0.61
C MET A 60 -1.85 3.80 0.03
N TYR A 61 -3.17 3.70 -0.14
CA TYR A 61 -3.80 2.53 -0.75
C TYR A 61 -3.37 2.35 -2.20
N ILE A 62 -3.35 3.41 -3.00
CA ILE A 62 -2.89 3.35 -4.39
C ILE A 62 -1.45 2.84 -4.46
N ALA A 63 -0.54 3.42 -3.68
CA ALA A 63 0.86 3.00 -3.67
C ALA A 63 1.02 1.53 -3.23
N TYR A 64 0.25 1.10 -2.24
CA TYR A 64 0.20 -0.30 -1.81
C TYR A 64 -0.30 -1.24 -2.92
N PHE A 65 -1.41 -0.91 -3.59
CA PHE A 65 -1.96 -1.78 -4.64
C PHE A 65 -1.11 -1.81 -5.90
N VAL A 66 -0.44 -0.70 -6.25
CA VAL A 66 0.56 -0.69 -7.32
C VAL A 66 1.70 -1.64 -6.98
N ALA A 67 2.25 -1.55 -5.76
CA ALA A 67 3.30 -2.45 -5.30
C ALA A 67 2.84 -3.92 -5.27
N LEU A 68 1.65 -4.19 -4.73
CA LEU A 68 1.07 -5.52 -4.63
C LEU A 68 0.84 -6.14 -6.01
N THR A 69 0.41 -5.33 -6.98
CA THR A 69 0.24 -5.77 -8.37
C THR A 69 1.57 -6.16 -8.99
N GLY A 70 2.62 -5.36 -8.79
CA GLY A 70 3.98 -5.71 -9.23
C GLY A 70 4.46 -7.03 -8.62
N VAL A 71 4.29 -7.22 -7.31
CA VAL A 71 4.64 -8.46 -6.61
C VAL A 71 3.80 -9.64 -7.11
N ALA A 72 2.50 -9.45 -7.33
CA ALA A 72 1.61 -10.48 -7.82
C ALA A 72 2.00 -10.96 -9.22
N ILE A 73 2.31 -10.03 -10.13
CA ILE A 73 2.83 -10.33 -11.46
C ILE A 73 4.13 -11.13 -11.35
N PHE A 74 5.10 -10.63 -10.59
CA PHE A 74 6.39 -11.28 -10.39
C PHE A 74 6.25 -12.72 -9.89
N ASN A 75 5.46 -12.92 -8.84
CA ASN A 75 5.24 -14.24 -8.26
C ASN A 75 4.46 -15.18 -9.20
N THR A 76 3.51 -14.66 -9.98
CA THR A 76 2.72 -15.44 -10.93
C THR A 76 3.63 -16.08 -11.98
N PHE A 77 4.61 -15.32 -12.49
CA PHE A 77 5.57 -15.85 -13.46
C PHE A 77 6.67 -16.69 -12.81
N LEU A 78 7.21 -16.26 -11.67
CA LEU A 78 8.35 -16.93 -11.03
C LEU A 78 7.97 -18.27 -10.40
N PHE A 79 6.88 -18.32 -9.63
CA PHE A 79 6.50 -19.51 -8.87
C PHE A 79 5.44 -20.32 -9.59
N TRP A 80 4.45 -19.67 -10.20
CA TRP A 80 3.27 -20.36 -10.75
C TRP A 80 3.15 -20.38 -12.27
N HIS A 81 4.27 -20.20 -12.97
CA HIS A 81 4.37 -20.47 -14.41
C HIS A 81 3.30 -19.75 -15.26
N GLY A 82 2.89 -18.55 -14.85
CA GLY A 82 1.89 -17.75 -15.56
C GLY A 82 0.43 -18.02 -15.16
N PHE A 83 0.16 -18.86 -14.16
CA PHE A 83 -1.20 -19.10 -13.70
C PHE A 83 -1.77 -17.90 -12.91
N PHE A 84 -2.54 -17.06 -13.60
CA PHE A 84 -3.07 -15.81 -13.06
C PHE A 84 -4.04 -15.98 -11.87
N GLY A 85 -4.61 -17.17 -11.66
CA GLY A 85 -5.52 -17.41 -10.53
C GLY A 85 -4.88 -17.09 -9.18
N TYR A 86 -3.58 -17.35 -9.03
CA TYR A 86 -2.85 -16.93 -7.84
C TYR A 86 -2.71 -15.42 -7.72
N GLY A 87 -2.33 -14.74 -8.81
CA GLY A 87 -2.14 -13.29 -8.80
C GLY A 87 -3.44 -12.59 -8.38
N ILE A 88 -4.57 -13.03 -8.95
CA ILE A 88 -5.91 -12.56 -8.57
C ILE A 88 -6.19 -12.84 -7.09
N ALA A 89 -5.94 -14.06 -6.62
CA ALA A 89 -6.13 -14.43 -5.22
C ALA A 89 -5.27 -13.58 -4.26
N LEU A 90 -4.03 -13.26 -4.64
CA LEU A 90 -3.14 -12.43 -3.84
C LEU A 90 -3.66 -10.98 -3.74
N ILE A 91 -4.19 -10.43 -4.84
CA ILE A 91 -4.81 -9.10 -4.84
C ILE A 91 -6.05 -9.08 -3.94
N LEU A 92 -6.91 -10.10 -4.03
CA LEU A 92 -8.08 -10.25 -3.15
C LEU A 92 -7.69 -10.38 -1.68
N ALA A 93 -6.65 -11.16 -1.38
CA ALA A 93 -6.11 -11.27 -0.02
C ALA A 93 -5.56 -9.93 0.48
N GLY A 94 -4.88 -9.17 -0.39
CA GLY A 94 -4.43 -7.82 -0.09
C GLY A 94 -5.58 -6.85 0.19
N LEU A 95 -6.67 -6.90 -0.58
CA LEU A 95 -7.91 -6.15 -0.32
C LEU A 95 -8.49 -6.50 1.04
N PHE A 96 -8.66 -7.79 1.33
CA PHE A 96 -9.21 -8.25 2.60
C PHE A 96 -8.34 -7.85 3.80
N TYR A 97 -7.02 -8.01 3.69
CA TYR A 97 -6.07 -7.60 4.73
C TYR A 97 -6.19 -6.10 5.03
N THR A 98 -6.24 -5.30 3.98
CA THR A 98 -6.30 -3.84 4.08
C THR A 98 -7.63 -3.38 4.67
N TYR A 99 -8.75 -3.95 4.20
CA TYR A 99 -10.08 -3.69 4.73
C TYR A 99 -10.22 -4.10 6.20
N SER A 100 -9.70 -5.28 6.56
CA SER A 100 -9.71 -5.76 7.94
C SER A 100 -8.92 -4.83 8.87
N ARG A 101 -7.73 -4.37 8.43
CA ARG A 101 -6.94 -3.39 9.19
C ARG A 101 -7.63 -2.04 9.31
N TYR A 102 -8.29 -1.57 8.25
CA TYR A 102 -9.10 -0.36 8.32
C TYR A 102 -10.23 -0.51 9.34
N LYS A 103 -10.99 -1.60 9.30
CA LYS A 103 -12.09 -1.86 10.23
C LYS A 103 -11.63 -1.92 11.69
N GLN A 104 -10.50 -2.60 11.95
CA GLN A 104 -9.91 -2.69 13.29
C GLN A 104 -9.43 -1.35 13.84
N ASN A 105 -9.01 -0.44 12.95
CA ASN A 105 -8.47 0.86 13.34
C ASN A 105 -9.44 2.01 13.03
N LYS A 106 -10.71 1.71 12.74
CA LYS A 106 -11.68 2.67 12.22
C LYS A 106 -11.82 3.88 13.15
N ASP A 107 -11.87 3.66 14.47
CA ASP A 107 -12.03 4.74 15.45
C ASP A 107 -10.79 5.63 15.54
N LYS A 108 -9.58 5.04 15.52
CA LYS A 108 -8.32 5.80 15.49
C LYS A 108 -8.18 6.61 14.22
N ILE A 109 -8.53 6.00 13.09
CA ILE A 109 -8.55 6.65 11.79
C ILE A 109 -9.56 7.81 11.82
N ARG A 110 -10.77 7.58 12.32
CA ARG A 110 -11.82 8.62 12.46
C ARG A 110 -11.40 9.77 13.38
N GLN A 111 -10.68 9.49 14.46
CA GLN A 111 -10.13 10.54 15.32
C GLN A 111 -9.07 11.39 14.59
N LEU A 112 -8.20 10.77 13.80
CA LEU A 112 -7.24 11.51 12.94
C LEU A 112 -7.95 12.37 11.89
N PHE A 113 -9.10 11.90 11.38
CA PHE A 113 -9.94 12.64 10.44
C PHE A 113 -10.65 13.83 11.08
N ASN A 114 -11.27 13.63 12.24
CA ASN A 114 -12.05 14.67 12.92
C ASN A 114 -11.17 15.76 13.56
N LYS A 115 -9.87 15.53 13.75
CA LYS A 115 -8.95 16.51 14.35
C LYS A 115 -8.48 17.61 13.38
N LYS A 116 -8.73 17.45 12.07
CA LYS A 116 -8.37 18.40 11.00
C LYS A 116 -9.57 19.16 10.40
N SER A 117 -10.80 18.87 10.85
CA SER A 117 -12.02 19.63 10.52
C SER A 117 -12.34 20.65 11.60
#